data_AF-A0AAF0MBA3-F1
#
_entry.id   AF-A0AAF0MBA3-F1
#
_cell.length_a   1.000
_cell.length_b   1.000
_cell.length_c   1.000
_cell.angle_alpha   90.00
_cell.angle_beta   90.00
_cell.angle_gamma   90.00
#
_symmetry.space_group_name_H-M   'P 1'
#
loop_
_entity.id
_entity.type
_entity.pdbx_description
1 polymer ?
#
loop_
_entity_poly.entity_id
_entity_poly.type
_entity_poly.pdbx_seq_one_letter_code
_entity_poly.pdbx_strand_id
1 'polypeptide(L)'
;MSVSVVTDLAIPVASILVPTAVAIVLAAGERRRSISERAEERRQAQLDAREERRRAAIDRVFDCLLDSLISDQELDSDAAVMKARRLNSAIGRLQFALDGTEPWLIDWLAVEHKALGIIQTAAKLRKTRADAATDVANRTGLLSLYVLRANQLSQHILDYEAAGRSEVLARDWQAEATAFADDPVGGAQPG
;
A
#
# COMPACT_ATOMS: atom_id res chain seq x y z
N MET A 1 49.55 -71.37 -13.90
CA MET A 1 48.77 -70.78 -12.80
C MET A 1 48.79 -69.28 -12.98
N SER A 2 47.60 -68.71 -13.13
CA SER A 2 47.34 -67.43 -13.77
C SER A 2 46.81 -66.46 -12.73
N VAL A 3 47.65 -65.56 -12.20
CA VAL A 3 47.20 -64.40 -11.41
C VAL A 3 48.25 -63.29 -11.52
N SER A 4 48.28 -62.51 -12.61
CA SER A 4 49.04 -61.24 -12.63
C SER A 4 48.64 -60.28 -13.76
N VAL A 5 47.39 -60.32 -14.22
CA VAL A 5 46.90 -59.40 -15.28
C VAL A 5 45.79 -58.47 -14.76
N VAL A 6 45.20 -58.76 -13.61
CA VAL A 6 44.02 -58.03 -13.10
C VAL A 6 44.41 -56.76 -12.31
N THR A 7 45.59 -56.72 -11.69
CA THR A 7 46.07 -55.56 -10.92
C THR A 7 46.66 -54.44 -11.78
N ASP A 8 47.17 -54.74 -12.97
CA ASP A 8 47.89 -53.77 -13.82
C ASP A 8 46.96 -52.90 -14.69
N LEU A 9 45.71 -53.34 -14.92
CA LEU A 9 44.67 -52.53 -15.56
C LEU A 9 43.84 -51.69 -14.57
N ALA A 10 43.84 -52.04 -13.28
CA ALA A 10 43.04 -51.35 -12.27
C ALA A 10 43.61 -49.98 -11.89
N ILE A 11 44.95 -49.85 -11.85
CA ILE A 11 45.66 -48.61 -11.52
C ILE A 11 45.47 -47.50 -12.58
N PRO A 12 45.60 -47.76 -13.90
CA PRO A 12 45.39 -46.72 -14.91
C PRO A 12 43.92 -46.28 -15.02
N VAL A 13 42.96 -47.20 -14.82
CA VAL A 13 41.52 -46.88 -14.87
C VAL A 13 41.10 -46.04 -13.66
N ALA A 14 41.58 -46.35 -12.46
CA ALA A 14 41.32 -45.54 -11.26
C ALA A 14 41.93 -44.13 -11.35
N SER A 15 43.11 -44.00 -11.98
CA SER A 15 43.80 -42.71 -12.18
C SER A 15 43.04 -41.74 -13.10
N ILE A 16 42.15 -42.25 -13.96
CA ILE A 16 41.31 -41.46 -14.85
C ILE A 16 39.92 -41.24 -14.24
N LEU A 17 39.31 -42.30 -13.67
CA LEU A 17 37.94 -42.24 -13.15
C LEU A 17 37.81 -41.35 -11.91
N VAL A 18 38.80 -41.31 -11.02
CA VAL A 18 38.73 -40.49 -9.79
C VAL A 18 38.73 -38.98 -10.12
N PRO A 19 39.66 -38.44 -10.94
CA PRO A 19 39.61 -37.04 -11.35
C PRO A 19 38.33 -36.67 -12.10
N THR A 20 37.83 -37.54 -12.98
CA THR A 20 36.56 -37.30 -13.69
C THR A 20 35.38 -37.26 -12.74
N ALA A 21 35.30 -38.18 -11.77
CA ALA A 21 34.25 -38.17 -10.75
C ALA A 21 34.30 -36.91 -9.88
N VAL A 22 35.50 -36.49 -9.47
CA VAL A 22 35.71 -35.23 -8.71
C VAL A 22 35.26 -34.02 -9.55
N ALA A 23 35.65 -33.94 -10.82
CA ALA A 23 35.23 -32.85 -11.71
C ALA A 23 33.70 -32.80 -11.90
N ILE A 24 33.03 -33.96 -12.02
CA ILE A 24 31.57 -34.03 -12.11
C ILE A 24 30.91 -33.53 -10.82
N VAL A 25 31.42 -33.93 -9.65
CA VAL A 25 30.88 -33.50 -8.35
C VAL A 25 31.09 -31.99 -8.17
N LEU A 26 32.26 -31.45 -8.50
CA LEU A 26 32.54 -30.02 -8.46
C LEU A 26 31.63 -29.24 -9.40
N ALA A 27 31.52 -29.65 -10.66
CA ALA A 27 30.64 -29.02 -11.64
C ALA A 27 29.15 -29.14 -11.26
N ALA A 28 28.74 -30.21 -10.57
CA ALA A 28 27.40 -30.35 -10.03
C ALA A 28 27.17 -29.47 -8.80
N GLY A 29 28.19 -29.24 -7.98
CA GLY A 29 28.16 -28.33 -6.84
C GLY A 29 28.11 -26.85 -7.26
N GLU A 30 28.86 -26.48 -8.29
CA GLU A 30 28.83 -25.14 -8.91
C GLU A 30 27.50 -24.87 -9.62
N ARG A 31 26.97 -25.86 -10.34
CA ARG A 31 25.62 -25.76 -10.92
C ARG A 31 24.54 -25.56 -9.85
N ARG A 32 24.62 -26.27 -8.72
CA ARG A 32 23.67 -26.06 -7.61
C ARG A 32 23.79 -24.68 -6.99
N ARG A 33 25.01 -24.18 -6.76
CA ARG A 33 25.25 -22.83 -6.24
C ARG A 33 24.70 -21.75 -7.17
N SER A 34 25.02 -21.81 -8.46
CA SER A 34 24.51 -20.84 -9.45
C SER A 34 22.99 -20.87 -9.61
N ILE A 35 22.35 -22.04 -9.48
CA ILE A 35 20.88 -22.14 -9.46
C ILE A 35 20.30 -21.49 -8.20
N SER A 36 20.93 -21.73 -7.05
CA SER A 36 20.52 -21.12 -5.77
C SER A 36 20.66 -19.60 -5.80
N GLU A 37 21.78 -19.08 -6.30
CA GLU A 37 22.04 -17.64 -6.44
C GLU A 37 20.99 -17.00 -7.35
N ARG A 38 20.75 -17.57 -8.53
CA ARG A 38 19.70 -17.07 -9.45
C ARG A 38 18.30 -17.15 -8.86
N ALA A 39 18.02 -18.16 -8.03
CA ALA A 39 16.73 -18.28 -7.36
C ALA A 39 16.56 -17.17 -6.31
N GLU A 40 17.63 -16.84 -5.59
CA GLU A 40 17.62 -15.77 -4.60
C GLU A 40 17.54 -14.38 -5.24
N GLU A 41 18.31 -14.14 -6.32
CA GLU A 41 18.20 -12.93 -7.13
C GLU A 41 16.77 -12.70 -7.65
N ARG A 42 16.12 -13.77 -8.14
CA ARG A 42 14.72 -13.70 -8.59
C ARG A 42 13.76 -13.40 -7.45
N ARG A 43 13.96 -13.97 -6.26
CA ARG A 43 13.14 -13.67 -5.08
C ARG A 43 13.31 -12.22 -4.66
N GLN A 44 14.54 -11.73 -4.59
CA GLN A 44 14.81 -10.33 -4.24
C GLN A 44 14.17 -9.37 -5.26
N ALA A 45 14.35 -9.62 -6.56
CA ALA A 45 13.73 -8.82 -7.60
C ALA A 45 12.19 -8.82 -7.52
N GLN A 46 11.58 -9.94 -7.12
CA GLN A 46 10.13 -10.02 -6.90
C GLN A 46 9.68 -9.20 -5.69
N LEU A 47 10.45 -9.21 -4.60
CA LEU A 47 10.18 -8.40 -3.40
C LEU A 47 10.31 -6.91 -3.71
N ASP A 48 11.37 -6.50 -4.39
CA ASP A 48 11.59 -5.11 -4.79
C ASP A 48 10.46 -4.63 -5.71
N ALA A 49 10.08 -5.45 -6.70
CA ALA A 49 8.96 -5.13 -7.59
C ALA A 49 7.60 -5.09 -6.87
N ARG A 50 7.41 -5.84 -5.78
CA ARG A 50 6.20 -5.77 -4.95
C ARG A 50 6.18 -4.48 -4.14
N GLU A 51 7.29 -4.12 -3.52
CA GLU A 51 7.43 -2.90 -2.74
C GLU A 51 7.24 -1.65 -3.62
N GLU A 52 7.80 -1.64 -4.82
CA GLU A 52 7.60 -0.55 -5.79
C GLU A 52 6.13 -0.41 -6.21
N ARG A 53 5.46 -1.53 -6.52
CA ARG A 53 4.04 -1.54 -6.85
C ARG A 53 3.18 -1.01 -5.70
N ARG A 54 3.54 -1.34 -4.47
CA ARG A 54 2.88 -0.87 -3.25
C ARG A 54 3.04 0.64 -3.10
N ARG A 55 4.28 1.15 -3.14
CA ARG A 55 4.57 2.60 -3.03
C ARG A 55 3.82 3.40 -4.08
N ALA A 56 3.91 3.00 -5.35
CA ALA A 56 3.18 3.63 -6.43
C ALA A 56 1.64 3.55 -6.27
N ALA A 57 1.10 2.61 -5.50
CA ALA A 57 -0.32 2.57 -5.19
C ALA A 57 -0.69 3.52 -4.04
N ILE A 58 0.17 3.64 -3.03
CA ILE A 58 0.02 4.63 -1.94
C ILE A 58 0.13 6.05 -2.49
N ASP A 59 1.12 6.33 -3.32
CA ASP A 59 1.30 7.63 -3.98
C ASP A 59 0.05 8.01 -4.78
N ARG A 60 -0.57 7.04 -5.47
CA ARG A 60 -1.84 7.27 -6.18
C ARG A 60 -3.01 7.58 -5.27
N VAL A 61 -3.07 7.00 -4.07
CA VAL A 61 -4.09 7.35 -3.06
C VAL A 61 -3.84 8.76 -2.56
N PHE A 62 -2.58 9.11 -2.26
CA PHE A 62 -2.16 10.43 -1.84
C PHE A 62 -2.49 11.51 -2.89
N ASP A 63 -2.14 11.27 -4.15
CA ASP A 63 -2.48 12.17 -5.27
C ASP A 63 -3.99 12.35 -5.40
N CYS A 64 -4.76 11.26 -5.33
CA CYS A 64 -6.22 11.33 -5.39
C CYS A 64 -6.83 12.08 -4.19
N LEU A 65 -6.18 12.01 -3.02
CA LEU A 65 -6.60 12.74 -1.82
C LEU A 65 -6.33 14.23 -1.97
N LEU A 66 -5.16 14.63 -2.48
CA LEU A 66 -4.87 16.03 -2.78
C LEU A 66 -5.81 16.60 -3.85
N ASP A 67 -6.08 15.80 -4.90
CA ASP A 67 -7.05 16.14 -5.94
C ASP A 67 -8.50 16.16 -5.43
N SER A 68 -8.78 15.51 -4.28
CA SER A 68 -10.12 15.44 -3.71
C SER A 68 -10.58 16.74 -3.05
N LEU A 69 -9.66 17.68 -2.82
CA LEU A 69 -10.01 18.99 -2.30
C LEU A 69 -11.04 19.66 -3.22
N ILE A 70 -12.15 20.09 -2.61
CA ILE A 70 -13.30 20.67 -3.31
C ILE A 70 -13.48 22.13 -2.90
N SER A 71 -13.74 22.97 -3.90
CA SER A 71 -14.19 24.33 -3.69
C SER A 71 -15.72 24.41 -3.54
N ASP A 72 -16.19 25.54 -3.04
CA ASP A 72 -17.63 25.80 -2.91
C ASP A 72 -18.38 25.69 -4.25
N GLN A 73 -17.74 26.12 -5.34
CA GLN A 73 -18.30 26.06 -6.69
C GLN A 73 -18.49 24.62 -7.18
N GLU A 74 -17.56 23.74 -6.84
CA GLU A 74 -17.57 22.34 -7.30
C GLU A 74 -18.59 21.47 -6.56
N LEU A 75 -19.10 21.87 -5.40
CA LEU A 75 -20.03 21.08 -4.57
C LEU A 75 -21.29 20.59 -5.31
N ASP A 76 -21.82 21.40 -6.23
CA ASP A 76 -23.04 21.04 -7.00
C ASP A 76 -22.72 20.34 -8.32
N SER A 77 -21.46 20.32 -8.71
CA SER A 77 -21.02 19.70 -9.96
C SER A 77 -20.76 18.20 -9.79
N ASP A 78 -20.77 17.48 -10.91
CA ASP A 78 -20.31 16.10 -10.97
C ASP A 78 -18.82 15.97 -10.58
N ALA A 79 -18.04 17.06 -10.59
CA ALA A 79 -16.62 17.03 -10.24
C ALA A 79 -16.38 16.54 -8.81
N ALA A 80 -17.20 16.97 -7.84
CA ALA A 80 -17.06 16.56 -6.45
C ALA A 80 -17.36 15.06 -6.26
N VAL A 81 -18.32 14.51 -6.99
CA VAL A 81 -18.62 13.07 -7.00
C VAL A 81 -17.51 12.28 -7.69
N MET A 82 -17.00 12.80 -8.81
CA MET A 82 -15.91 12.17 -9.56
C MET A 82 -14.61 12.11 -8.75
N LYS A 83 -14.27 13.17 -8.02
CA LYS A 83 -13.13 13.22 -7.09
C LYS A 83 -13.26 12.15 -5.99
N ALA A 84 -14.41 12.09 -5.32
CA ALA A 84 -14.68 11.06 -4.31
C ALA A 84 -14.60 9.63 -4.87
N ARG A 85 -15.09 9.42 -6.10
CA ARG A 85 -15.02 8.12 -6.79
C ARG A 85 -13.60 7.73 -7.18
N ARG A 86 -12.77 8.69 -7.60
CA ARG A 86 -11.35 8.47 -7.93
C ARG A 86 -10.58 8.02 -6.71
N LEU A 87 -10.77 8.70 -5.57
CA LEU A 87 -10.16 8.32 -4.30
C LEU A 87 -10.58 6.90 -3.87
N ASN A 88 -11.88 6.59 -3.87
CA ASN A 88 -12.35 5.24 -3.56
C ASN A 88 -11.76 4.18 -4.51
N SER A 89 -11.63 4.51 -5.79
CA SER A 89 -11.03 3.60 -6.78
C SER A 89 -9.52 3.42 -6.56
N ALA A 90 -8.81 4.45 -6.07
CA ALA A 90 -7.41 4.35 -5.69
C ALA A 90 -7.23 3.44 -4.47
N ILE A 91 -8.09 3.59 -3.44
CA ILE A 91 -8.12 2.70 -2.26
C ILE A 91 -8.39 1.25 -2.69
N GLY A 92 -9.37 1.02 -3.56
CA GLY A 92 -9.64 -0.33 -4.09
C GLY A 92 -8.48 -0.92 -4.89
N ARG A 93 -7.73 -0.10 -5.64
CA ARG A 93 -6.51 -0.55 -6.34
C ARG A 93 -5.37 -0.87 -5.39
N LEU A 94 -5.24 -0.12 -4.30
CA LEU A 94 -4.25 -0.37 -3.26
C LEU A 94 -4.42 -1.77 -2.66
N GLN A 95 -5.66 -2.21 -2.43
CA GLN A 95 -5.93 -3.57 -1.93
C GLN A 95 -5.26 -4.67 -2.76
N PHE A 96 -5.27 -4.53 -4.09
CA PHE A 96 -4.58 -5.49 -4.98
C PHE A 96 -3.06 -5.34 -4.95
N ALA A 97 -2.54 -4.13 -4.79
CA ALA A 97 -1.10 -3.90 -4.69
C ALA A 97 -0.50 -4.46 -3.40
N LEU A 98 -1.29 -4.44 -2.33
CA LEU A 98 -0.91 -4.99 -1.02
C LEU A 98 -0.90 -6.52 -1.01
N ASP A 99 -1.70 -7.18 -1.86
CA ASP A 99 -1.77 -8.64 -1.93
C ASP A 99 -1.97 -9.26 -0.53
N GLY A 100 -2.91 -8.66 0.23
CA GLY A 100 -3.35 -9.14 1.53
C GLY A 100 -2.45 -8.87 2.74
N THR A 101 -1.30 -8.18 2.60
CA THR A 101 -0.38 -7.99 3.75
C THR A 101 -0.84 -6.92 4.74
N GLU A 102 -1.56 -5.89 4.28
CA GLU A 102 -1.93 -4.73 5.10
C GLU A 102 -3.45 -4.45 4.98
N PRO A 103 -4.32 -5.41 5.36
CA PRO A 103 -5.78 -5.24 5.22
C PRO A 103 -6.31 -4.08 6.08
N TRP A 104 -5.72 -3.85 7.26
CA TRP A 104 -6.07 -2.76 8.16
C TRP A 104 -5.83 -1.37 7.54
N LEU A 105 -4.88 -1.23 6.61
CA LEU A 105 -4.63 0.03 5.90
C LEU A 105 -5.82 0.37 4.99
N ILE A 106 -6.38 -0.64 4.34
CA ILE A 106 -7.57 -0.47 3.50
C ILE A 106 -8.78 -0.10 4.36
N ASP A 107 -8.96 -0.78 5.48
CA ASP A 107 -10.06 -0.49 6.41
C ASP A 107 -9.97 0.93 6.97
N TRP A 108 -8.78 1.37 7.38
CA TRP A 108 -8.55 2.74 7.83
C TRP A 108 -8.86 3.78 6.73
N LEU A 109 -8.29 3.62 5.53
CA LEU A 109 -8.53 4.54 4.41
C LEU A 109 -10.01 4.58 4.00
N ALA A 110 -10.73 3.46 4.09
CA ALA A 110 -12.15 3.40 3.81
C ALA A 110 -12.99 4.19 4.84
N VAL A 111 -12.63 4.11 6.13
CA VAL A 111 -13.27 4.91 7.18
C VAL A 111 -13.01 6.41 6.98
N GLU A 112 -11.78 6.79 6.62
CA GLU A 112 -11.45 8.19 6.35
C GLU A 112 -12.16 8.73 5.10
N HIS A 113 -12.24 7.92 4.04
CA HIS A 113 -13.02 8.27 2.85
C HIS A 113 -14.51 8.49 3.19
N LYS A 114 -15.07 7.64 4.06
CA LYS A 114 -16.44 7.81 4.58
C LYS A 114 -16.58 9.12 5.35
N ALA A 115 -15.65 9.42 6.27
CA ALA A 115 -15.66 10.66 7.05
C ALA A 115 -15.63 11.92 6.16
N LEU A 116 -14.73 11.95 5.16
CA LEU A 116 -14.69 13.01 4.15
C LEU A 116 -16.01 13.10 3.37
N GLY A 117 -16.60 11.96 2.99
CA GLY A 117 -17.89 11.88 2.30
C GLY A 117 -19.07 12.45 3.12
N ILE A 118 -19.07 12.25 4.44
CA ILE A 118 -20.05 12.84 5.36
C ILE A 118 -19.95 14.36 5.33
N ILE A 119 -18.74 14.92 5.47
CA ILE A 119 -18.50 16.37 5.46
C ILE A 119 -18.94 16.98 4.13
N GLN A 120 -18.53 16.37 3.01
CA GLN A 120 -18.90 16.81 1.67
C GLN A 120 -20.41 16.79 1.44
N THR A 121 -21.09 15.73 1.90
CA THR A 121 -22.55 15.61 1.78
C THR A 121 -23.26 16.68 2.62
N ALA A 122 -22.79 16.93 3.85
CA ALA A 122 -23.31 18.00 4.69
C ALA A 122 -23.13 19.38 4.03
N ALA A 123 -21.95 19.65 3.45
CA ALA A 123 -21.67 20.90 2.75
C ALA A 123 -22.61 21.11 1.55
N LYS A 124 -22.83 20.05 0.76
CA LYS A 124 -23.78 20.06 -0.37
C LYS A 124 -25.21 20.30 0.07
N LEU A 125 -25.68 19.63 1.12
CA LEU A 125 -27.04 19.82 1.68
C LEU A 125 -27.27 21.25 2.19
N ARG A 126 -26.24 21.92 2.71
CA ARG A 126 -26.33 23.33 3.12
C ARG A 126 -26.38 24.27 1.93
N LYS A 127 -25.67 23.94 0.85
CA LYS A 127 -25.70 24.71 -0.39
C LYS A 127 -27.07 24.69 -1.08
N THR A 128 -27.76 23.55 -1.06
CA THR A 128 -29.10 23.43 -1.66
C THR A 128 -30.21 24.13 -0.87
N ARG A 129 -29.97 24.46 0.41
CA ARG A 129 -30.92 25.18 1.29
C ARG A 129 -30.67 26.70 1.36
N ALA A 130 -29.77 27.22 0.53
CA ALA A 130 -29.16 28.53 0.70
C ALA A 130 -30.11 29.72 0.46
N ASP A 131 -31.00 29.97 1.43
CA ASP A 131 -31.78 31.21 1.54
C ASP A 131 -31.26 32.13 2.68
N ALA A 132 -30.31 31.66 3.51
CA ALA A 132 -29.82 32.40 4.69
C ALA A 132 -28.28 32.53 4.77
N ALA A 133 -27.79 33.68 5.23
CA ALA A 133 -26.36 33.93 5.48
C ALA A 133 -25.72 32.91 6.44
N THR A 134 -26.49 32.38 7.38
CA THR A 134 -26.07 31.31 8.31
C THR A 134 -25.67 30.03 7.58
N ASP A 135 -26.36 29.67 6.49
CA ASP A 135 -26.04 28.45 5.73
C ASP A 135 -24.76 28.61 4.88
N VAL A 136 -24.41 29.84 4.47
CA VAL A 136 -23.12 30.14 3.83
C VAL A 136 -21.98 29.99 4.83
N ALA A 137 -22.09 30.58 6.02
CA ALA A 137 -21.05 30.47 7.06
C ALA A 137 -20.83 29.01 7.49
N ASN A 138 -21.92 28.25 7.69
CA ASN A 138 -21.85 26.83 8.02
C ASN A 138 -21.21 26.00 6.89
N ARG A 139 -21.51 26.31 5.63
CA ARG A 139 -20.92 25.64 4.47
C ARG A 139 -19.41 25.91 4.36
N THR A 140 -18.98 27.15 4.55
CA THR A 140 -17.55 27.49 4.62
C THR A 140 -16.85 26.73 5.75
N GLY A 141 -17.46 26.65 6.93
CA GLY A 141 -16.93 25.86 8.05
C GLY A 141 -16.76 24.37 7.71
N LEU A 142 -17.73 23.77 7.01
CA LEU A 142 -17.64 22.38 6.54
C LEU A 142 -16.54 22.16 5.50
N LEU A 143 -16.34 23.10 4.57
CA LEU A 143 -15.23 23.01 3.61
C LEU A 143 -13.87 23.17 4.30
N SER A 144 -13.76 24.06 5.28
CA SER A 144 -12.54 24.17 6.10
C SER A 144 -12.26 22.89 6.89
N LEU A 145 -13.30 22.27 7.46
CA LEU A 145 -13.17 20.98 8.15
C LEU A 145 -12.73 19.86 7.19
N TYR A 146 -13.28 19.83 5.97
CA TYR A 146 -12.86 18.89 4.93
C TYR A 146 -11.36 19.04 4.63
N VAL A 147 -10.89 20.26 4.39
CA VAL A 147 -9.47 20.55 4.10
C VAL A 147 -8.58 20.15 5.28
N LEU A 148 -8.98 20.51 6.51
CA LEU A 148 -8.24 20.13 7.71
C LEU A 148 -8.07 18.62 7.81
N ARG A 149 -9.16 17.88 7.62
CA ARG A 149 -9.15 16.42 7.73
C ARG A 149 -8.39 15.75 6.59
N ALA A 150 -8.51 16.25 5.36
CA ALA A 150 -7.73 15.77 4.23
C ALA A 150 -6.22 15.99 4.45
N ASN A 151 -5.82 17.13 5.02
CA ASN A 151 -4.43 17.39 5.37
C ASN A 151 -3.93 16.48 6.51
N GLN A 152 -4.75 16.22 7.53
CA GLN A 152 -4.42 15.27 8.60
C GLN A 152 -4.23 13.86 8.03
N LEU A 153 -5.11 13.40 7.15
CA LEU A 153 -4.99 12.10 6.49
C LEU A 153 -3.71 12.03 5.63
N SER A 154 -3.40 13.07 4.87
CA SER A 154 -2.15 13.16 4.11
C SER A 154 -0.93 13.03 5.02
N GLN A 155 -0.93 13.71 6.18
CA GLN A 155 0.16 13.61 7.14
C GLN A 155 0.27 12.20 7.73
N HIS A 156 -0.85 11.58 8.12
CA HIS A 156 -0.86 10.21 8.62
C HIS A 156 -0.34 9.20 7.59
N ILE A 157 -0.62 9.39 6.29
CA ILE A 157 -0.04 8.55 5.22
C ILE A 157 1.49 8.71 5.15
N LEU A 158 2.01 9.93 5.32
CA LEU A 158 3.46 10.17 5.35
C LEU A 158 4.11 9.55 6.61
N ASP A 159 3.48 9.73 7.77
CA ASP A 159 3.96 9.19 9.05
C ASP A 159 3.90 7.67 9.05
N TYR A 160 2.88 7.09 8.43
CA TYR A 160 2.74 5.66 8.19
C TYR A 160 3.93 5.07 7.42
N GLU A 161 4.30 5.69 6.29
CA GLU A 161 5.47 5.27 5.50
C GLU A 161 6.77 5.47 6.29
N ALA A 162 6.91 6.59 7.00
CA ALA A 162 8.10 6.91 7.77
C ALA A 162 8.31 6.00 8.99
N ALA A 163 7.23 5.57 9.65
CA ALA A 163 7.25 4.72 10.83
C ALA A 163 7.41 3.22 10.50
N GLY A 164 7.76 2.87 9.26
CA GLY A 164 7.99 1.49 8.86
C GLY A 164 6.71 0.66 8.77
N ARG A 165 5.57 1.31 8.50
CA ARG A 165 4.26 0.68 8.28
C ARG A 165 3.64 0.06 9.53
N SER A 166 3.58 0.87 10.60
CA SER A 166 3.04 0.45 11.89
C SER A 166 1.52 0.31 11.87
N GLU A 167 1.02 -0.92 12.01
CA GLU A 167 -0.40 -1.21 12.20
C GLU A 167 -0.98 -0.52 13.44
N VAL A 168 -0.19 -0.39 14.52
CA VAL A 168 -0.64 0.21 15.77
C VAL A 168 -1.04 1.67 15.55
N LEU A 169 -0.20 2.44 14.84
CA LEU A 169 -0.49 3.83 14.52
C LEU A 169 -1.74 3.95 13.63
N ALA A 170 -1.84 3.10 12.61
CA ALA A 170 -3.00 3.10 11.72
C ALA A 170 -4.31 2.76 12.44
N ARG A 171 -4.29 1.86 13.44
CA ARG A 171 -5.46 1.53 14.25
C ARG A 171 -5.91 2.68 15.14
N ASP A 172 -4.99 3.42 15.73
CA ASP A 172 -5.32 4.60 16.55
C ASP A 172 -6.02 5.67 15.68
N TRP A 173 -5.46 5.97 14.51
CA TRP A 173 -6.07 6.89 13.55
C TRP A 173 -7.40 6.38 13.01
N GLN A 174 -7.53 5.08 12.77
CA GLN A 174 -8.81 4.47 12.39
C GLN A 174 -9.87 4.62 13.48
N ALA A 175 -9.51 4.49 14.76
CA ALA A 175 -10.43 4.70 15.87
C ALA A 175 -10.90 6.16 15.92
N GLU A 176 -9.99 7.13 15.75
CA GLU A 176 -10.33 8.55 15.64
C GLU A 176 -11.28 8.83 14.46
N ALA A 177 -11.02 8.23 13.31
CA ALA A 177 -11.85 8.37 12.12
C ALA A 177 -13.23 7.73 12.26
N THR A 178 -13.29 6.59 12.94
CA THR A 178 -14.55 5.90 13.24
C THR A 178 -15.40 6.73 14.19
N ALA A 179 -14.81 7.23 15.28
CA ALA A 179 -15.50 8.08 16.24
C ALA A 179 -16.09 9.33 15.57
N PHE A 180 -15.34 9.97 14.68
CA PHE A 180 -15.86 11.10 13.89
C PHE A 180 -16.97 10.69 12.93
N ALA A 181 -16.84 9.56 12.23
CA ALA A 181 -17.85 9.11 11.30
C ALA A 181 -19.18 8.72 11.98
N ASP A 182 -19.11 8.27 13.24
CA ASP A 182 -20.25 7.91 14.06
C ASP A 182 -20.93 9.13 14.70
N ASP A 183 -20.15 10.12 15.15
CA ASP A 183 -20.66 11.41 15.64
C ASP A 183 -19.89 12.61 15.05
N PRO A 184 -20.26 13.06 13.83
CA PRO A 184 -19.59 14.17 13.16
C PRO A 184 -19.94 15.55 13.77
N VAL A 185 -20.89 15.62 14.71
CA VAL A 185 -21.38 16.87 15.31
C VAL A 185 -20.82 17.06 16.73
N GLY A 186 -20.60 15.98 17.49
CA GLY A 186 -20.03 16.01 18.85
C GLY A 186 -18.56 16.44 18.91
N GLY A 187 -17.80 16.31 17.81
CA GLY A 187 -16.41 16.79 17.70
C GLY A 187 -16.26 18.29 17.41
N ALA A 188 -17.37 19.01 17.18
CA ALA A 188 -17.37 20.44 16.85
C ALA A 188 -17.72 21.35 18.06
N GLN A 189 -17.34 20.95 19.28
CA GLN A 189 -17.32 21.89 20.40
C GLN A 189 -15.93 22.54 20.51
N PRO A 190 -15.79 23.84 20.18
CA PRO A 190 -14.61 24.58 20.61
C PRO A 190 -14.68 24.74 22.13
N GLY A 191 -13.63 24.29 22.81
CA GLY A 191 -13.26 24.82 24.13
C GLY A 191 -12.72 26.23 24.02
#